data_AF-A0A971F494-F1
#
_entry.id   AF-A0A971F494-F1
#
_cell.length_a   1.000
_cell.length_b   1.000
_cell.length_c   1.000
_cell.angle_alpha   90.00
_cell.angle_beta   90.00
_cell.angle_gamma   90.00
#
_symmetry.space_group_name_H-M   'P 1'
#
loop_
_entity.id
_entity.type
_entity.pdbx_description
1 polymer ?
#
loop_
_entity_poly.entity_id
_entity_poly.type
_entity_poly.pdbx_seq_one_letter_code
_entity_poly.pdbx_strand_id
1 'polypeptide(L)'
;MESSIIILIAVCALSLFIAYKTVPANKYKYIYILSAFAALLLRVVTVLYIYHDRADIFGTDGLLYHREGIRLAQQMADGVPLYALEYKYTWYTAFVGLVYHILGVNRYIISYINIAFTFFSALILFKIALNYKYRFANAAIISLIFLCFPNM
;
A
#
# COMPACT_ATOMS: atom_id res chain seq x y z
N MET A 1 -15.32 3.72 -10.19
CA MET A 1 -14.08 3.95 -10.95
C MET A 1 -13.48 5.31 -10.61
N GLU A 2 -14.27 6.38 -10.58
CA GLU A 2 -13.82 7.73 -10.20
C GLU A 2 -13.19 7.79 -8.79
N SER A 3 -13.84 7.20 -7.78
CA SER A 3 -13.30 7.17 -6.40
C SER A 3 -11.94 6.46 -6.30
N SER A 4 -11.71 5.42 -7.10
CA SER A 4 -10.43 4.70 -7.15
C SER A 4 -9.31 5.56 -7.71
N ILE A 5 -9.59 6.36 -8.73
CA ILE A 5 -8.61 7.25 -9.37
C ILE A 5 -8.22 8.37 -8.41
N ILE A 6 -9.18 8.97 -7.70
CA ILE A 6 -8.92 10.01 -6.70
C ILE A 6 -8.00 9.45 -5.60
N ILE A 7 -8.29 8.24 -5.10
CA ILE A 7 -7.47 7.60 -4.08
C ILE A 7 -6.07 7.28 -4.60
N LEU A 8 -5.94 6.82 -5.85
CA LEU A 8 -4.64 6.60 -6.47
C LEU A 8 -3.81 7.89 -6.53
N ILE A 9 -4.41 8.99 -6.99
CA ILE A 9 -3.75 10.30 -7.06
C ILE A 9 -3.33 10.74 -5.65
N ALA A 10 -4.22 10.60 -4.66
CA ALA A 10 -3.93 10.92 -3.27
C ALA A 10 -2.76 10.08 -2.72
N VAL A 11 -2.74 8.77 -2.99
CA VAL A 11 -1.64 7.88 -2.60
C VAL A 11 -0.32 8.30 -3.25
N CYS A 12 -0.30 8.58 -4.55
CA CYS A 12 0.89 9.03 -5.26
C CYS A 12 1.41 10.38 -4.72
N ALA A 13 0.53 11.36 -4.55
CA ALA A 13 0.88 12.68 -4.04
C ALA A 13 1.39 12.61 -2.59
N LEU A 14 0.71 11.87 -1.73
CA LEU A 14 1.11 11.67 -0.34
C LEU A 14 2.46 10.95 -0.25
N SER A 15 2.68 9.93 -1.08
CA SER A 15 3.94 9.18 -1.13
C SER A 15 5.11 10.08 -1.52
N LEU A 16 4.96 10.89 -2.57
CA LEU A 16 5.97 11.88 -2.98
C LEU A 16 6.23 12.93 -1.90
N PHE A 17 5.17 13.47 -1.29
CA PHE A 17 5.29 14.46 -0.23
C PHE A 17 6.06 13.91 0.98
N ILE A 18 5.68 12.72 1.45
CA ILE A 18 6.33 12.05 2.59
C ILE A 18 7.77 11.71 2.24
N ALA A 19 8.06 11.17 1.05
CA ALA A 19 9.43 10.89 0.61
C ALA A 19 10.28 12.17 0.60
N TYR A 20 9.77 13.26 0.04
CA TYR A 20 10.47 14.54 0.00
C TYR A 20 10.80 15.08 1.40
N LYS A 21 9.87 14.96 2.35
CA LYS A 21 10.08 15.40 3.75
C LYS A 21 10.97 14.46 4.56
N THR A 22 10.94 13.17 4.25
CA THR A 22 11.62 12.14 5.05
C THR A 22 13.09 11.94 4.63
N VAL A 23 13.39 12.07 3.35
CA VAL A 23 14.74 11.84 2.81
C VAL A 23 15.62 13.07 3.11
N PRO A 24 16.75 12.90 3.81
CA PRO A 24 17.63 14.01 4.18
C PRO A 24 18.32 14.61 2.95
N ALA A 25 18.80 15.85 3.10
CA ALA A 25 19.52 16.54 2.03
C ALA A 25 20.79 15.76 1.63
N ASN A 26 20.88 15.41 0.35
CA ASN A 26 22.02 14.71 -0.24
C ASN A 26 22.03 14.98 -1.74
N LYS A 27 23.20 14.94 -2.39
CA LYS A 27 23.30 15.05 -3.86
C LYS A 27 22.44 14.03 -4.61
N TYR A 28 22.19 12.86 -4.02
CA TYR A 28 21.39 11.79 -4.61
C TYR A 28 19.92 11.78 -4.16
N LYS A 29 19.48 12.76 -3.37
CA LYS A 29 18.10 12.80 -2.81
C LYS A 29 17.03 12.68 -3.89
N TYR A 30 17.10 13.52 -4.92
CA TYR A 30 16.08 13.56 -5.97
C TYR A 30 16.08 12.31 -6.83
N ILE A 31 17.27 11.77 -7.14
CA ILE A 31 17.41 10.53 -7.89
C ILE A 31 16.76 9.38 -7.12
N TYR A 32 17.05 9.25 -5.82
CA TYR A 32 16.43 8.23 -4.97
C TYR A 32 14.90 8.36 -4.94
N ILE A 33 14.37 9.58 -4.71
CA ILE A 33 12.91 9.80 -4.67
C ILE A 33 12.27 9.43 -6.00
N LEU A 34 12.89 9.82 -7.13
CA LEU A 34 12.38 9.51 -8.46
C LEU A 34 12.39 8.00 -8.73
N SER A 35 13.47 7.29 -8.37
CA SER A 35 13.55 5.83 -8.47
C SER A 35 12.50 5.13 -7.61
N ALA A 36 12.31 5.59 -6.37
CA ALA A 36 11.30 5.03 -5.48
C ALA A 36 9.88 5.26 -6.01
N PHE A 37 9.62 6.46 -6.57
CA PHE A 37 8.34 6.77 -7.17
C PHE A 37 8.09 5.97 -8.45
N ALA A 38 9.11 5.77 -9.29
CA ALA A 38 9.01 4.90 -10.45
C ALA A 38 8.66 3.45 -10.06
N ALA A 39 9.26 2.94 -8.97
CA ALA A 39 8.91 1.61 -8.42
C ALA A 39 7.45 1.56 -7.91
N LEU A 40 6.97 2.63 -7.27
CA LEU A 40 5.56 2.76 -6.88
C LEU A 40 4.63 2.72 -8.10
N LEU A 41 4.94 3.48 -9.15
CA LEU A 41 4.15 3.50 -10.39
C LEU A 41 4.13 2.14 -11.07
N LEU A 42 5.25 1.41 -11.07
CA LEU A 42 5.30 0.05 -11.61
C LEU A 42 4.30 -0.87 -10.89
N ARG A 43 4.23 -0.80 -9.55
CA ARG A 43 3.24 -1.57 -8.77
C ARG A 43 1.80 -1.17 -9.10
N VAL A 44 1.53 0.12 -9.30
CA VAL A 44 0.21 0.60 -9.74
C VAL A 44 -0.15 -0.01 -11.10
N VAL A 45 0.77 0.03 -12.06
CA VAL A 45 0.57 -0.58 -13.39
C VAL A 45 0.31 -2.08 -13.27
N THR A 46 1.04 -2.79 -12.41
CA THR A 46 0.80 -4.22 -12.14
C THR A 46 -0.61 -4.46 -11.60
N VAL A 47 -1.09 -3.65 -10.65
CA VAL A 47 -2.47 -3.76 -10.13
C VAL A 47 -3.50 -3.52 -11.22
N LEU A 48 -3.30 -2.50 -12.05
CA LEU A 48 -4.20 -2.21 -13.18
C LEU A 48 -4.22 -3.36 -14.19
N TYR A 49 -3.07 -3.97 -14.45
CA TYR A 49 -2.93 -5.11 -15.35
C TYR A 49 -3.62 -6.36 -14.79
N ILE A 50 -3.37 -6.74 -13.53
CA ILE A 50 -3.98 -7.93 -12.90
C ILE A 50 -5.50 -7.84 -12.89
N TYR A 51 -6.05 -6.66 -12.64
CA TYR A 51 -7.51 -6.48 -12.57
C TYR A 51 -8.16 -6.10 -13.91
N HIS A 52 -7.39 -6.03 -15.00
CA HIS A 52 -7.88 -5.60 -16.32
C HIS A 52 -9.02 -6.49 -16.84
N ASP A 53 -8.86 -7.81 -16.75
CA ASP A 53 -9.85 -8.78 -17.25
C ASP A 53 -11.00 -9.03 -16.27
N ARG A 54 -11.11 -8.20 -15.23
CA ARG A 54 -12.05 -8.31 -14.10
C ARG A 54 -11.98 -9.61 -13.29
N ALA A 55 -11.18 -10.58 -13.71
CA ALA A 55 -10.96 -11.82 -13.01
C ALA A 55 -10.40 -11.54 -11.60
N ASP A 56 -10.94 -12.24 -10.61
CA ASP A 56 -10.43 -12.23 -9.23
C ASP A 56 -9.15 -13.06 -9.15
N ILE A 57 -8.13 -12.62 -9.89
CA ILE A 57 -6.78 -13.17 -9.85
C ILE A 57 -6.12 -12.60 -8.60
N PHE A 58 -6.48 -13.19 -7.46
CA PHE A 58 -5.79 -12.97 -6.20
C PHE A 58 -4.93 -14.20 -5.89
N GLY A 59 -3.81 -13.99 -5.19
CA GLY A 59 -3.26 -15.06 -4.37
C GLY A 59 -4.31 -15.52 -3.35
N THR A 60 -4.20 -16.75 -2.85
CA THR A 60 -5.14 -17.35 -1.90
C THR A 60 -5.49 -16.41 -0.73
N ASP A 61 -4.48 -15.71 -0.20
CA ASP A 61 -4.65 -14.76 0.91
C ASP A 61 -5.41 -13.50 0.49
N GLY A 62 -5.15 -12.96 -0.70
CA GLY A 62 -5.85 -11.78 -1.22
C GLY A 62 -7.35 -12.03 -1.40
N LEU A 63 -7.73 -13.22 -1.86
CA LEU A 63 -9.13 -13.64 -1.99
C LEU A 63 -9.80 -13.75 -0.62
N LEU A 64 -9.08 -14.32 0.35
CA LEU A 64 -9.53 -14.48 1.72
C LEU A 64 -9.77 -13.12 2.38
N TYR A 65 -8.84 -12.18 2.25
CA TYR A 65 -9.00 -10.81 2.74
C TYR A 65 -10.16 -10.08 2.07
N HIS A 66 -10.36 -10.28 0.78
CA HIS A 66 -11.48 -9.69 0.05
C HIS A 66 -12.84 -10.21 0.56
N ARG A 67 -13.00 -11.53 0.65
CA ARG A 67 -14.25 -12.16 1.12
C ARG A 67 -14.57 -11.82 2.57
N GLU A 68 -13.58 -11.94 3.44
CA GLU A 68 -13.76 -11.65 4.86
C GLU A 68 -14.00 -10.15 5.08
N GLY A 69 -13.34 -9.28 4.32
CA GLY A 69 -13.58 -7.84 4.34
C GLY A 69 -15.02 -7.48 3.97
N ILE A 70 -15.61 -8.12 2.95
CA ILE A 70 -17.02 -7.90 2.58
C ILE A 70 -17.94 -8.29 3.74
N ARG A 71 -17.70 -9.46 4.36
CA ARG A 71 -18.48 -9.93 5.51
C ARG A 71 -18.43 -8.96 6.69
N LEU A 72 -17.25 -8.42 6.98
CA LEU A 72 -17.07 -7.45 8.06
C LEU A 72 -17.69 -6.10 7.75
N ALA A 73 -17.59 -5.63 6.51
CA ALA A 73 -18.25 -4.41 6.07
C ALA A 73 -19.78 -4.50 6.23
N GLN A 74 -20.36 -5.68 5.96
CA GLN A 74 -21.78 -5.96 6.19
C GLN A 74 -22.12 -5.93 7.69
N GLN A 75 -21.34 -6.58 8.56
CA GLN A 75 -21.56 -6.51 10.01
C GLN A 75 -21.59 -5.06 10.52
N MET A 76 -20.66 -4.22 10.04
CA MET A 76 -20.65 -2.79 10.39
C MET A 76 -21.88 -2.05 9.84
N ALA A 77 -22.32 -2.38 8.62
CA ALA A 77 -23.55 -1.82 8.05
C ALA A 77 -24.80 -2.24 8.85
N ASP A 78 -24.79 -3.44 9.42
CA ASP A 78 -25.84 -3.98 10.29
C ASP A 78 -25.78 -3.39 11.72
N GLY A 79 -24.84 -2.48 11.99
CA GLY A 79 -24.73 -1.75 13.26
C GLY A 79 -23.79 -2.36 14.29
N VAL A 80 -23.02 -3.39 13.93
CA VAL A 80 -21.99 -3.96 14.82
C VAL A 80 -20.83 -2.97 14.97
N PRO A 81 -20.50 -2.51 16.18
CA PRO A 81 -19.40 -1.58 16.38
C PRO A 81 -18.05 -2.28 16.17
N LEU A 82 -17.04 -1.51 15.74
CA LEU A 82 -15.72 -2.04 15.35
C LEU A 82 -15.07 -2.96 16.41
N TYR A 83 -15.23 -2.64 17.70
CA TYR A 83 -14.66 -3.42 18.80
C TYR A 83 -15.37 -4.76 19.05
N ALA A 84 -16.55 -4.96 18.48
CA ALA A 84 -17.35 -6.18 18.59
C ALA A 84 -17.38 -6.96 17.27
N LEU A 85 -16.58 -6.57 16.27
CA LEU A 85 -16.53 -7.28 15.00
C LEU A 85 -15.96 -8.67 15.18
N GLU A 86 -16.71 -9.65 14.72
CA GLU A 86 -16.24 -11.03 14.64
C GLU A 86 -15.46 -11.19 13.34
N TYR A 87 -14.13 -11.03 13.38
CA TYR A 87 -13.24 -11.26 12.25
C TYR A 87 -12.40 -12.52 12.40
N LYS A 88 -12.11 -13.16 11.28
CA LYS A 88 -11.18 -14.30 11.20
C LYS A 88 -9.81 -13.84 10.73
N TYR A 89 -8.81 -14.65 11.04
CA TYR A 89 -7.41 -14.54 10.58
C TYR A 89 -6.57 -13.45 11.27
N THR A 90 -6.57 -12.23 10.76
CA THR A 90 -5.60 -11.19 11.19
C THR A 90 -6.28 -9.84 11.34
N TRP A 91 -5.67 -8.91 12.06
CA TRP A 91 -6.16 -7.52 12.15
C TRP A 91 -6.34 -6.87 10.76
N TYR A 92 -5.61 -7.36 9.75
CA TYR A 92 -5.68 -6.86 8.39
C TYR A 92 -7.05 -7.14 7.73
N THR A 93 -7.75 -8.24 8.06
CA THR A 93 -9.12 -8.47 7.56
C THR A 93 -10.10 -7.42 8.10
N ALA A 94 -9.98 -7.09 9.39
CA ALA A 94 -10.76 -6.01 10.00
C ALA A 94 -10.48 -4.65 9.34
N PHE A 95 -9.21 -4.37 9.02
CA PHE A 95 -8.83 -3.17 8.28
C PHE A 95 -9.46 -3.13 6.87
N VAL A 96 -9.39 -4.22 6.10
CA VAL A 96 -10.05 -4.31 4.78
C VAL A 96 -11.56 -4.11 4.92
N GLY A 97 -12.19 -4.72 5.91
CA GLY A 97 -13.62 -4.55 6.19
C GLY A 97 -13.99 -3.10 6.47
N LEU A 98 -13.23 -2.42 7.33
CA LEU A 98 -13.43 -0.99 7.62
C LEU A 98 -13.34 -0.13 6.36
N VAL A 99 -12.33 -0.38 5.52
CA VAL A 99 -12.16 0.34 4.25
C VAL A 99 -13.36 0.10 3.33
N TYR A 100 -13.84 -1.14 3.21
CA TYR A 100 -15.03 -1.45 2.40
C TYR A 100 -16.32 -0.86 2.96
N HIS A 101 -16.46 -0.76 4.28
CA HIS A 101 -17.61 -0.10 4.89
C HIS A 101 -17.65 1.41 4.56
N ILE A 102 -16.49 2.08 4.60
CA ILE A 102 -16.40 3.53 4.36
C ILE A 102 -16.43 3.88 2.87
N LEU A 103 -15.70 3.14 2.03
CA LEU A 103 -15.41 3.49 0.64
C LEU A 103 -16.12 2.59 -0.39
N GLY A 104 -16.90 1.62 0.09
CA GLY A 104 -17.49 0.56 -0.73
C GLY A 104 -16.51 -0.55 -1.08
N VAL A 105 -17.06 -1.70 -1.50
CA VAL A 105 -16.27 -2.87 -1.88
C VAL A 105 -15.50 -2.58 -3.17
N ASN A 106 -14.19 -2.35 -3.04
CA ASN A 106 -13.35 -1.96 -4.16
C ASN A 106 -11.91 -2.44 -3.99
N ARG A 107 -11.55 -3.49 -4.73
CA ARG A 107 -10.21 -4.11 -4.68
C ARG A 107 -9.06 -3.18 -5.04
N TYR A 108 -9.27 -2.24 -5.96
CA TYR A 108 -8.24 -1.26 -6.33
C TYR A 108 -7.83 -0.41 -5.15
N ILE A 109 -8.79 0.01 -4.31
CA ILE A 109 -8.53 0.85 -3.13
C ILE A 109 -7.61 0.12 -2.16
N ILE A 110 -7.89 -1.16 -1.87
CA ILE A 110 -7.05 -1.98 -0.99
C ILE A 110 -5.64 -2.15 -1.56
N SER A 111 -5.51 -2.44 -2.85
CA SER A 111 -4.20 -2.55 -3.49
C SER A 111 -3.42 -1.23 -3.46
N TYR A 112 -4.06 -0.08 -3.66
CA TYR A 112 -3.40 1.23 -3.58
C TYR A 112 -2.94 1.54 -2.15
N ILE A 113 -3.75 1.19 -1.15
CA ILE A 113 -3.35 1.30 0.26
C ILE A 113 -2.13 0.42 0.56
N ASN A 114 -2.12 -0.82 0.07
CA ASN A 114 -0.97 -1.72 0.25
C ASN A 114 0.30 -1.22 -0.44
N ILE A 115 0.16 -0.62 -1.63
CA ILE A 115 1.26 0.05 -2.32
C ILE A 115 1.80 1.19 -1.45
N ALA A 116 0.93 2.00 -0.83
CA ALA A 116 1.34 3.07 0.08
C ALA A 116 2.08 2.52 1.30
N PHE A 117 1.55 1.48 1.96
CA PHE A 117 2.22 0.84 3.10
C PHE A 117 3.59 0.26 2.73
N THR A 118 3.70 -0.37 1.56
CA THR A 118 4.98 -0.88 1.06
C THR A 118 5.98 0.26 0.84
N PHE A 119 5.52 1.36 0.23
CA PHE A 119 6.36 2.54 0.01
C PHE A 119 6.83 3.19 1.31
N PHE A 120 5.94 3.37 2.29
CA PHE A 120 6.31 3.91 3.59
C PHE A 120 7.25 2.98 4.36
N SER A 121 7.04 1.67 4.28
CA SER A 121 7.94 0.68 4.88
C SER A 121 9.35 0.77 4.29
N ALA A 122 9.46 0.98 2.99
CA ALA A 122 10.75 1.19 2.34
C ALA A 122 11.45 2.48 2.79
N LEU A 123 10.70 3.57 2.99
CA LEU A 123 11.25 4.82 3.53
C LEU A 123 11.70 4.66 4.99
N ILE A 124 10.98 3.86 5.77
CA ILE A 124 11.36 3.51 7.14
C ILE A 124 12.67 2.71 7.11
N LEU A 125 12.79 1.67 6.28
CA LEU A 125 14.02 0.90 6.11
C LEU A 125 15.20 1.78 5.68
N PHE A 126 14.96 2.72 4.76
CA PHE A 126 15.95 3.71 4.36
C PHE A 126 16.46 4.53 5.56
N LYS A 127 15.55 5.07 6.38
CA LYS A 127 15.91 5.83 7.59
C LYS A 127 16.64 4.97 8.61
N ILE A 128 16.20 3.74 8.84
CA ILE A 128 16.84 2.80 9.75
C ILE A 128 18.28 2.56 9.29
N ALA A 129 18.50 2.27 8.00
CA ALA A 129 19.85 2.07 7.46
C ALA A 129 20.74 3.31 7.64
N LEU A 130 20.21 4.52 7.41
CA LEU A 130 20.97 5.75 7.69
C LEU A 130 21.32 5.91 9.18
N ASN A 131 20.40 5.56 10.09
CA ASN A 131 20.65 5.60 11.53
C ASN A 131 21.76 4.63 11.95
N TYR A 132 21.85 3.47 11.29
CA TYR A 132 22.96 2.52 11.43
C TYR A 132 24.25 2.93 10.70
N LYS A 133 24.37 4.20 10.30
CA LYS A 133 25.57 4.79 9.67
C LYS A 133 25.93 4.19 8.30
N TYR A 134 24.98 3.53 7.62
CA TYR A 134 25.19 3.16 6.22
C TYR A 134 25.31 4.41 5.35
N ARG A 135 26.13 4.33 4.29
CA ARG A 135 26.20 5.39 3.28
C ARG A 135 24.84 5.55 2.62
N PHE A 136 24.52 6.79 2.18
CA PHE A 136 23.26 7.11 1.50
C PHE A 136 22.94 6.14 0.36
N ALA A 137 23.93 5.82 -0.48
CA ALA A 137 23.77 4.89 -1.59
C ALA A 137 23.36 3.48 -1.12
N ASN A 138 23.98 2.97 -0.04
CA ASN A 138 23.66 1.63 0.48
C ASN A 138 22.26 1.60 1.09
N ALA A 139 21.89 2.63 1.87
CA ALA A 139 20.55 2.77 2.42
C ALA A 139 19.49 2.87 1.30
N ALA A 140 19.78 3.65 0.25
CA ALA A 140 18.93 3.79 -0.93
C ALA A 140 18.74 2.44 -1.64
N ILE A 141 19.83 1.68 -1.85
CA ILE A 141 19.78 0.35 -2.46
C ILE A 141 18.91 -0.61 -1.64
N ILE A 142 19.12 -0.68 -0.31
CA ILE A 142 18.31 -1.54 0.57
C ILE A 142 16.82 -1.23 0.42
N SER A 143 16.48 0.06 0.46
CA SER A 143 15.10 0.54 0.33
C SER A 143 14.49 0.26 -1.05
N LEU A 144 15.23 0.50 -2.13
CA LEU A 144 14.77 0.26 -3.49
C LEU A 144 14.63 -1.23 -3.79
N ILE A 145 15.55 -2.07 -3.31
CA ILE A 145 15.42 -3.52 -3.43
C ILE A 145 14.14 -3.99 -2.75
N PHE A 146 13.86 -3.52 -1.53
CA PHE A 146 12.61 -3.85 -0.85
C PHE A 146 11.36 -3.39 -1.63
N LEU A 147 11.39 -2.18 -2.23
CA LEU A 147 10.29 -1.67 -3.07
C LEU A 147 10.07 -2.48 -4.33
N CYS A 148 11.15 -2.94 -4.96
CA CYS A 148 11.09 -3.68 -6.21
C CYS A 148 10.91 -5.19 -6.00
N PHE A 149 11.06 -5.68 -4.76
CA PHE A 149 10.86 -7.08 -4.46
C PHE A 149 9.40 -7.46 -4.76
N PRO A 150 9.16 -8.59 -5.45
CA PRO A 150 7.80 -9.03 -5.75
C PRO A 150 7.18 -9.60 -4.47
N ASN A 151 6.51 -8.72 -3.73
CA ASN A 151 5.64 -9.08 -2.62
C ASN A 151 4.24 -8.76 -3.13
N MET A 152 3.51 -9.82 -3.49
CA MET A 152 2.07 -9.77 -3.77
C MET A 152 1.30 -10.09 -2.51
#